data_AF-A0A453LKN4-F1
#
_entry.id   AF-A0A453LKN4-F1
#
_cell.length_a   1.000
_cell.length_b   1.000
_cell.length_c   1.000
_cell.angle_alpha   90.00
_cell.angle_beta   90.00
_cell.angle_gamma   90.00
#
_symmetry.space_group_name_H-M   'P 1'
#
loop_
_entity.id
_entity.type
_entity.pdbx_description
1 polymer ?
#
loop_
_entity_poly.entity_id
_entity_poly.type
_entity_poly.pdbx_seq_one_letter_code
_entity_poly.pdbx_strand_id
1 'polypeptide(L)'
;RYYSCILPNIAGMCDEVKAASDTESEGDHLTGRGAMTLESLFSSLSHFFGRNGRHLYDYQLAIQRFAHREGTSAFGVRNVMSLWCLNPAVVFQDIADLTHSVILTSGTLSPMGSFASELGVQFDACMEAPHVIDADSQVFASVLSSGPTTHRLNASYKTADAYSFQDELGASIEEICRIVPGGALVFFPSYKLLDKLKVRWSQTGQWARLNARKPVFVEPRGSTEELEPVLNGYYNAILGKVPLKKGRGGAKQIVKNRVRKNSSQESAKGGAAFLAVCRG
;
A
#
# COMPACT_ATOMS: atom_id res chain seq x y z
N ARG A 1 3.63 13.35 2.13
CA ARG A 1 4.90 13.77 2.78
C ARG A 1 4.67 14.65 4.04
N TYR A 2 3.53 14.54 4.75
CA TYR A 2 3.28 15.31 5.99
C TYR A 2 2.52 14.50 7.06
N TYR A 3 2.76 13.19 7.16
CA TYR A 3 2.40 12.38 8.34
C TYR A 3 3.64 11.91 9.13
N SER A 4 4.82 12.44 8.82
CA SER A 4 6.10 11.99 9.37
C SER A 4 6.63 12.81 10.56
N CYS A 5 5.93 13.87 10.98
CA CYS A 5 6.50 14.84 11.91
C CYS A 5 6.08 14.67 13.38
N ILE A 6 5.24 13.69 13.73
CA ILE A 6 4.87 13.39 15.13
C ILE A 6 5.63 12.17 15.69
N LEU A 7 6.19 11.32 14.81
CA LEU A 7 7.03 10.17 15.19
C LEU A 7 8.49 10.49 15.64
N PRO A 8 9.15 11.61 15.28
CA PRO A 8 10.55 11.83 15.66
C PRO A 8 10.76 11.93 17.17
N ASN A 9 9.76 12.44 17.91
CA ASN A 9 9.87 12.60 19.37
C ASN A 9 9.80 11.26 20.12
N ILE A 10 9.11 10.25 19.58
CA ILE A 10 9.05 8.91 20.21
C ILE A 10 10.33 8.13 19.92
N ALA A 11 10.88 8.25 18.71
CA ALA A 11 12.16 7.62 18.37
C ALA A 11 13.34 8.22 19.19
N GLY A 12 13.36 9.54 19.38
CA GLY A 12 14.35 10.21 20.25
C GLY A 12 14.25 9.78 21.72
N MET A 13 13.03 9.59 22.23
CA MET A 13 12.81 9.06 23.59
C MET A 13 13.27 7.61 23.72
N CYS A 14 13.06 6.76 22.69
CA CYS A 14 13.54 5.38 22.68
C CYS A 14 15.07 5.29 22.62
N ASP A 15 15.75 6.19 21.90
CA ASP A 15 17.22 6.22 21.84
C ASP A 15 17.82 6.74 23.17
N GLU A 16 17.17 7.69 23.85
CA GLU A 16 17.56 8.16 25.20
C GLU A 16 17.34 7.09 26.27
N VAL A 17 16.24 6.32 26.21
CA VAL A 17 16.00 5.18 27.12
C VAL A 17 17.02 4.06 26.92
N LYS A 18 17.46 3.84 25.67
CA LYS A 18 18.50 2.86 25.34
C LYS A 18 19.88 3.30 25.82
N ALA A 19 20.17 4.60 25.81
CA ALA A 19 21.40 5.16 26.37
C ALA A 19 21.40 5.16 27.91
N ALA A 20 20.23 5.29 28.54
CA ALA A 20 20.08 5.25 30.01
C ALA A 20 20.16 3.81 30.59
N SER A 21 19.89 2.78 29.79
CA SER A 21 19.99 1.38 30.23
C SER A 21 21.43 0.82 30.29
N ASP A 22 22.43 1.57 29.79
CA ASP A 22 23.83 1.15 29.77
C ASP A 22 24.62 1.59 31.03
N THR A 23 23.98 2.28 31.98
CA THR A 23 24.58 2.56 33.31
C THR A 23 24.22 1.48 34.32
N GLU A 24 25.24 0.71 34.70
CA GLU A 24 25.20 -0.46 35.59
C GLU A 24 24.45 -0.22 36.91
N SER A 25 23.48 -1.10 37.20
CA SER A 25 22.95 -1.35 38.55
C SER A 25 22.45 -2.79 38.65
N GLU A 26 22.91 -3.53 39.65
CA GLU A 26 22.53 -4.93 39.94
C GLU A 26 21.06 -5.04 40.40
N GLY A 27 20.14 -5.15 39.44
CA GLY A 27 18.73 -5.48 39.69
C GLY A 27 18.13 -6.25 38.52
N ASP A 28 17.02 -6.95 38.76
CA ASP A 28 16.21 -7.57 37.71
C ASP A 28 15.59 -6.46 36.85
N HIS A 29 16.30 -6.03 35.79
CA HIS A 29 15.84 -4.99 34.89
C HIS A 29 15.01 -5.58 33.75
N LEU A 30 13.93 -4.89 33.41
CA LEU A 30 13.13 -5.21 32.23
C LEU A 30 13.99 -5.07 30.97
N THR A 31 13.90 -6.03 30.06
CA THR A 31 14.51 -5.89 28.73
C THR A 31 13.98 -4.63 28.03
N GLY A 32 14.78 -3.94 27.21
CA GLY A 32 14.33 -2.73 26.50
C GLY A 32 13.07 -2.95 25.64
N ARG A 33 12.86 -4.17 25.12
CA ARG A 33 11.59 -4.55 24.44
C ARG A 33 10.41 -4.63 25.40
N GLY A 34 10.63 -5.17 26.60
CA GLY A 34 9.62 -5.22 27.66
C GLY A 34 9.22 -3.82 28.13
N ALA A 35 10.19 -2.93 28.34
CA ALA A 35 9.95 -1.54 28.71
C ALA A 35 9.11 -0.81 27.64
N MET A 36 9.51 -0.84 26.36
CA MET A 36 8.73 -0.23 25.27
C MET A 36 7.31 -0.82 25.13
N THR A 37 7.16 -2.12 25.38
CA THR A 37 5.83 -2.77 25.35
C THR A 37 4.94 -2.25 26.49
N LEU A 38 5.48 -2.10 27.69
CA LEU A 38 4.74 -1.55 28.83
C LEU A 38 4.43 -0.07 28.64
N GLU A 39 5.35 0.73 28.13
CA GLU A 39 5.10 2.15 27.83
C GLU A 39 3.97 2.32 26.82
N SER A 40 4.00 1.57 25.71
CA SER A 40 2.92 1.61 24.70
C SER A 40 1.58 1.14 25.25
N LEU A 41 1.59 0.12 26.13
CA LEU A 41 0.38 -0.33 26.83
C LEU A 41 -0.16 0.74 27.77
N PHE A 42 0.68 1.33 28.62
CA PHE A 42 0.26 2.36 29.56
C PHE A 42 -0.21 3.63 28.87
N SER A 43 0.41 4.02 27.76
CA SER A 43 -0.06 5.11 26.90
C SER A 43 -1.44 4.81 26.31
N SER A 44 -1.68 3.59 25.84
CA SER A 44 -3.02 3.20 25.36
C SER A 44 -4.06 3.19 26.49
N LEU A 45 -3.66 2.73 27.67
CA LEU A 45 -4.53 2.68 28.85
C LEU A 45 -4.82 4.08 29.44
N SER A 46 -3.90 5.03 29.31
CA SER A 46 -4.12 6.41 29.78
C SER A 46 -5.23 7.09 28.98
N HIS A 47 -5.32 6.84 27.66
CA HIS A 47 -6.46 7.29 26.86
C HIS A 47 -7.75 6.52 27.20
N PHE A 48 -7.65 5.19 27.39
CA PHE A 48 -8.78 4.34 27.75
C PHE A 48 -9.45 4.73 29.08
N PHE A 49 -8.65 4.99 30.12
CA PHE A 49 -9.12 5.45 31.43
C PHE A 49 -9.19 6.98 31.54
N GLY A 50 -8.76 7.70 30.51
CA GLY A 50 -8.75 9.15 30.45
C GLY A 50 -10.15 9.74 30.66
N ARG A 51 -10.19 10.98 31.16
CA ARG A 51 -11.44 11.74 31.40
C ARG A 51 -12.49 10.94 32.19
N ASN A 52 -12.05 10.26 33.27
CA ASN A 52 -12.88 9.40 34.13
C ASN A 52 -13.55 8.23 33.40
N GLY A 53 -12.86 7.62 32.42
CA GLY A 53 -13.39 6.47 31.67
C GLY A 53 -14.48 6.83 30.66
N ARG A 54 -14.59 8.11 30.26
CA ARG A 54 -15.58 8.58 29.28
C ARG A 54 -15.48 7.84 27.93
N HIS A 55 -14.29 7.36 27.59
CA HIS A 55 -14.00 6.70 26.31
C HIS A 55 -14.09 5.17 26.38
N LEU A 56 -14.56 4.58 27.48
CA LEU A 56 -14.57 3.12 27.66
C LEU A 56 -15.26 2.37 26.52
N TYR A 57 -16.36 2.93 26.00
CA TYR A 57 -17.14 2.34 24.90
C TYR A 57 -16.54 2.57 23.51
N ASP A 58 -15.55 3.44 23.40
CA ASP A 58 -14.79 3.68 22.16
C ASP A 58 -13.70 2.63 21.94
N TYR A 59 -13.46 1.74 22.91
CA TYR A 59 -12.42 0.71 22.82
C TYR A 59 -12.98 -0.71 22.86
N GLN A 60 -12.35 -1.61 22.11
CA GLN A 60 -12.65 -3.03 22.11
C GLN A 60 -11.41 -3.86 22.43
N LEU A 61 -11.55 -4.78 23.38
CA LEU A 61 -10.53 -5.77 23.67
C LEU A 61 -10.70 -7.01 22.78
N ALA A 62 -9.67 -7.34 21.99
CA ALA A 62 -9.63 -8.52 21.14
C ALA A 62 -8.50 -9.45 21.59
N ILE A 63 -8.82 -10.74 21.75
CA ILE A 63 -7.82 -11.79 21.99
C ILE A 63 -7.77 -12.68 20.75
N GLN A 64 -6.61 -12.69 20.10
CA GLN A 64 -6.36 -13.48 18.89
C GLN A 64 -5.36 -14.58 19.20
N ARG A 65 -5.71 -15.82 18.87
CA ARG A 65 -4.84 -16.98 19.04
C ARG A 65 -4.33 -17.43 17.67
N PHE A 66 -3.02 -17.34 17.48
CA PHE A 66 -2.33 -17.80 16.30
C PHE A 66 -1.65 -19.13 16.60
N ALA A 67 -2.05 -20.18 15.90
CA ALA A 67 -1.28 -21.41 15.87
C ALA A 67 -0.24 -21.28 14.74
N HIS A 68 1.04 -21.35 15.09
CA HIS A 68 2.11 -21.41 14.10
C HIS A 68 2.82 -22.77 14.20
N ARG A 69 3.13 -23.35 13.04
CA ARG A 69 3.85 -24.62 12.95
C ARG A 69 5.33 -24.30 12.86
N GLU A 70 6.08 -24.55 13.94
CA GLU A 70 7.54 -24.44 13.93
C GLU A 70 8.13 -25.82 13.65
N GLY A 71 8.63 -26.01 12.43
CA GLY A 71 9.27 -27.26 12.00
C GLY A 71 8.33 -28.47 11.94
N THR A 72 8.91 -29.67 12.03
CA THR A 72 8.22 -30.96 11.86
C THR A 72 7.47 -31.45 13.10
N SER A 73 7.69 -30.86 14.29
CA SER A 73 7.24 -31.49 15.55
C SER A 73 6.67 -30.54 16.63
N ALA A 74 6.70 -29.21 16.48
CA ALA A 74 6.19 -28.29 17.51
C ALA A 74 5.07 -27.37 17.00
N PHE A 75 3.92 -27.39 17.69
CA PHE A 75 2.86 -26.41 17.53
C PHE A 75 3.05 -25.28 18.55
N GLY A 76 3.57 -24.14 18.09
CA GLY A 76 3.63 -22.93 18.89
C GLY A 76 2.26 -22.24 18.90
N VAL A 77 1.81 -21.82 20.08
CA VAL A 77 0.61 -21.00 20.22
C VAL A 77 1.04 -19.60 20.64
N ARG A 78 0.78 -18.61 19.79
CA ARG A 78 0.95 -17.20 20.11
C ARG A 78 -0.41 -16.60 20.40
N ASN A 79 -0.59 -16.04 21.59
CA ASN A 79 -1.76 -15.23 21.91
C ASN A 79 -1.40 -13.76 21.78
N VAL A 80 -2.27 -12.99 21.13
CA VAL A 80 -2.15 -11.54 20.99
C VAL A 80 -3.39 -10.92 21.63
N MET A 81 -3.17 -10.09 22.64
CA MET A 81 -4.18 -9.24 23.23
C MET A 81 -4.06 -7.86 22.58
N SER A 82 -5.14 -7.35 22.02
CA SER A 82 -5.18 -6.05 21.35
C SER A 82 -6.28 -5.20 21.96
N LEU A 83 -5.97 -3.95 22.29
CA LEU A 83 -6.95 -2.95 22.68
C LEU A 83 -7.13 -1.99 21.49
N TRP A 84 -8.29 -2.07 20.82
CA TRP A 84 -8.57 -1.30 19.61
C TRP A 84 -9.39 -0.06 19.96
N CYS A 85 -8.88 1.13 19.64
CA CYS A 85 -9.67 2.35 19.64
C CYS A 85 -10.49 2.40 18.34
N LEU A 86 -11.82 2.35 18.45
CA LEU A 86 -12.76 2.36 17.33
C LEU A 86 -13.21 3.77 16.95
N ASN A 87 -12.89 4.77 17.77
CA ASN A 87 -13.27 6.16 17.57
C ASN A 87 -12.02 7.07 17.53
N PRO A 88 -11.59 7.54 16.35
CA PRO A 88 -10.39 8.37 16.25
C PRO A 88 -10.54 9.74 16.93
N ALA A 89 -11.78 10.20 17.19
CA ALA A 89 -12.03 11.44 17.92
C ALA A 89 -11.42 11.46 19.32
N VAL A 90 -11.30 10.29 19.97
CA VAL A 90 -10.70 10.18 21.32
C VAL A 90 -9.28 10.76 21.34
N VAL A 91 -8.48 10.41 20.35
CA VAL A 91 -7.08 10.86 20.25
C VAL A 91 -7.01 12.25 19.64
N PHE A 92 -7.85 12.53 18.65
CA PHE A 92 -7.84 13.81 17.96
C PHE A 92 -8.26 14.98 18.86
N GLN A 93 -9.18 14.75 19.81
CA GLN A 93 -9.63 15.78 20.75
C GLN A 93 -8.49 16.33 21.59
N ASP A 94 -7.57 15.48 22.07
CA ASP A 94 -6.42 15.94 22.85
C ASP A 94 -5.48 16.81 22.00
N ILE A 95 -5.32 16.50 20.71
CA ILE A 95 -4.55 17.34 19.77
C ILE A 95 -5.25 18.69 19.59
N ALA A 96 -6.56 18.70 19.41
CA ALA A 96 -7.35 19.92 19.25
C ALA A 96 -7.30 20.80 20.52
N ASP A 97 -7.38 20.19 21.71
CA ASP A 97 -7.37 20.91 22.99
C ASP A 97 -5.98 21.50 23.33
N LEU A 98 -4.89 20.84 22.92
CA LEU A 98 -3.51 21.26 23.21
C LEU A 98 -2.94 22.26 22.20
N THR A 99 -3.59 22.45 21.05
CA THR A 99 -3.07 23.28 19.97
C THR A 99 -3.93 24.52 19.75
N HIS A 100 -3.29 25.61 19.31
CA HIS A 100 -4.02 26.85 19.01
C HIS A 100 -4.82 26.74 17.69
N SER A 101 -4.30 26.00 16.72
CA SER A 101 -4.94 25.81 15.42
C SER A 101 -4.47 24.50 14.77
N VAL A 102 -5.41 23.73 14.22
CA VAL A 102 -5.11 22.54 13.40
C VAL A 102 -5.53 22.82 11.96
N ILE A 103 -4.59 22.68 11.03
CA ILE A 103 -4.83 22.84 9.59
C ILE A 103 -4.65 21.49 8.93
N LEU A 104 -5.73 20.97 8.32
CA LEU A 104 -5.71 19.72 7.56
C LEU A 104 -5.76 20.01 6.07
N THR A 105 -4.79 19.47 5.34
CA THR A 105 -4.72 19.62 3.88
C THR A 105 -4.51 18.25 3.24
N SER A 106 -5.34 17.92 2.27
CA SER A 106 -5.15 16.75 1.40
C SER A 106 -5.94 16.94 0.11
N GLY A 107 -5.42 16.35 -0.98
CA GLY A 107 -6.05 16.43 -2.30
C GLY A 107 -7.28 15.53 -2.47
N THR A 108 -7.63 14.72 -1.46
CA THR A 108 -8.69 13.69 -1.55
C THR A 108 -9.57 13.64 -0.28
N LEU A 109 -9.74 14.76 0.44
CA LEU A 109 -10.53 14.81 1.68
C LEU A 109 -12.06 14.87 1.48
N SER A 110 -12.53 14.94 0.23
CA SER A 110 -13.96 15.03 -0.04
C SER A 110 -14.64 13.66 0.14
N PRO A 111 -15.81 13.57 0.82
CA PRO A 111 -16.59 14.66 1.41
C PRO A 111 -16.09 15.08 2.82
N MET A 112 -15.81 16.38 3.00
CA MET A 112 -15.20 16.92 4.23
C MET A 112 -16.04 16.70 5.51
N GLY A 113 -17.38 16.69 5.38
CA GLY A 113 -18.27 16.49 6.52
C GLY A 113 -18.16 15.10 7.16
N SER A 114 -17.94 14.06 6.35
CA SER A 114 -17.73 12.69 6.87
C SER A 114 -16.45 12.63 7.68
N PHE A 115 -15.37 13.21 7.14
CA PHE A 115 -14.07 13.23 7.79
C PHE A 115 -14.08 14.05 9.10
N ALA A 116 -14.74 15.21 9.10
CA ALA A 116 -14.95 16.00 10.32
C ALA A 116 -15.71 15.21 11.40
N SER A 117 -16.77 14.51 11.00
CA SER A 117 -17.54 13.66 11.90
C SER A 117 -16.73 12.51 12.50
N GLU A 118 -15.84 11.89 11.72
CA GLU A 118 -14.94 10.84 12.23
C GLU A 118 -13.97 11.37 13.28
N LEU A 119 -13.43 12.57 13.08
CA LEU A 119 -12.52 13.21 14.04
C LEU A 119 -13.24 13.82 15.25
N GLY A 120 -14.58 13.85 15.25
CA GLY A 120 -15.39 14.41 16.34
C GLY A 120 -15.21 15.92 16.53
N VAL A 121 -14.75 16.64 15.51
CA VAL A 121 -14.55 18.09 15.55
C VAL A 121 -15.30 18.78 14.40
N GLN A 122 -15.64 20.04 14.60
CA GLN A 122 -16.12 20.91 13.53
C GLN A 122 -14.94 21.76 13.03
N PHE A 123 -14.76 21.83 11.71
CA PHE A 123 -13.79 22.72 11.09
C PHE A 123 -14.49 24.01 10.66
N ASP A 124 -14.21 25.11 11.36
CA ASP A 124 -14.83 26.42 11.09
C ASP A 124 -14.51 26.93 9.67
N ALA A 125 -13.30 26.68 9.21
CA ALA A 125 -12.85 27.02 7.86
C ALA A 125 -12.70 25.74 7.03
N CYS A 126 -13.60 25.57 6.06
CA CYS A 126 -13.53 24.52 5.05
C CYS A 126 -13.34 25.16 3.67
N MET A 127 -12.36 24.69 2.91
CA MET A 127 -12.11 25.16 1.54
C MET A 127 -11.83 23.97 0.63
N GLU A 128 -12.64 23.81 -0.41
CA GLU A 128 -12.35 22.93 -1.54
C GLU A 128 -11.86 23.80 -2.70
N ALA A 129 -10.57 23.71 -3.00
CA ALA A 129 -10.00 24.44 -4.13
C ALA A 129 -10.46 23.79 -5.45
N PRO A 130 -10.75 24.58 -6.50
CA PRO A 130 -11.05 24.02 -7.80
C PRO A 130 -9.88 23.18 -8.31
N HIS A 131 -10.18 22.17 -9.13
CA HIS A 131 -9.15 21.35 -9.76
C HIS A 131 -8.22 22.23 -10.61
N VAL A 132 -6.91 22.00 -10.48
CA VAL A 132 -5.88 22.73 -11.23
C VAL A 132 -5.85 22.32 -12.71
N ILE A 133 -6.42 21.16 -13.03
CA ILE A 133 -6.46 20.61 -14.38
C ILE A 133 -7.78 20.94 -15.08
N ASP A 134 -7.72 21.03 -16.40
CA ASP A 134 -8.89 20.97 -17.25
C ASP A 134 -9.41 19.53 -17.30
N ALA A 135 -10.54 19.29 -16.64
CA ALA A 135 -11.14 17.97 -16.54
C ALA A 135 -11.52 17.39 -17.92
N ASP A 136 -11.90 18.24 -18.89
CA ASP A 136 -12.37 17.78 -20.19
C ASP A 136 -11.24 17.30 -21.11
N SER A 137 -10.02 17.83 -20.92
CA SER A 137 -8.87 17.51 -21.77
C SER A 137 -7.78 16.69 -21.09
N GLN A 138 -7.71 16.70 -19.76
CA GLN A 138 -6.58 16.08 -19.03
C GLN A 138 -6.94 14.80 -18.27
N VAL A 139 -8.21 14.56 -17.95
CA VAL A 139 -8.63 13.37 -17.19
C VAL A 139 -9.89 12.76 -17.77
N PHE A 140 -9.84 11.45 -18.02
CA PHE A 140 -11.02 10.66 -18.35
C PHE A 140 -11.28 9.65 -17.23
N ALA A 141 -12.44 9.74 -16.60
CA ALA A 141 -12.89 8.80 -15.57
C ALA A 141 -14.15 8.07 -16.06
N SER A 142 -14.15 6.75 -15.95
CA SER A 142 -15.28 5.92 -16.38
C SER A 142 -15.37 4.65 -15.54
N VAL A 143 -16.59 4.13 -15.42
CA VAL A 143 -16.89 2.87 -14.73
C VAL A 143 -17.13 1.79 -15.77
N LEU A 144 -16.25 0.78 -15.81
CA LEU A 144 -16.42 -0.37 -16.65
C LEU A 144 -17.21 -1.46 -15.92
N SER A 145 -18.47 -1.66 -16.29
CA SER A 145 -19.37 -2.61 -15.63
C SER A 145 -19.27 -4.05 -16.18
N SER A 146 -18.81 -4.21 -17.42
CA SER A 146 -18.68 -5.49 -18.12
C SER A 146 -17.43 -5.50 -19.01
N GLY A 147 -16.87 -6.67 -19.25
CA GLY A 147 -15.69 -6.81 -20.10
C GLY A 147 -16.00 -7.14 -21.57
N PRO A 148 -14.98 -7.57 -22.33
CA PRO A 148 -15.08 -7.84 -23.76
C PRO A 148 -16.07 -8.95 -24.16
N THR A 149 -16.32 -9.92 -23.27
CA THR A 149 -17.26 -11.01 -23.54
C THR A 149 -18.64 -10.76 -22.93
N THR A 150 -18.93 -9.51 -22.55
CA THR A 150 -20.18 -9.05 -21.91
C THR A 150 -20.42 -9.62 -20.52
N HIS A 151 -19.41 -10.24 -19.91
CA HIS A 151 -19.50 -10.70 -18.53
C HIS A 151 -19.30 -9.53 -17.55
N ARG A 152 -20.10 -9.53 -16.49
CA ARG A 152 -20.09 -8.45 -15.49
C ARG A 152 -18.79 -8.48 -14.68
N LEU A 153 -18.13 -7.33 -14.59
CA LEU A 153 -16.96 -7.13 -13.74
C LEU A 153 -17.42 -6.86 -12.30
N ASN A 154 -17.66 -7.92 -11.54
CA ASN A 154 -18.04 -7.85 -10.14
C ASN A 154 -17.06 -8.61 -9.25
N ALA A 155 -16.25 -7.88 -8.48
CA ALA A 155 -15.24 -8.43 -7.57
C ALA A 155 -15.77 -8.73 -6.16
N SER A 156 -17.09 -8.88 -5.97
CA SER A 156 -17.67 -9.24 -4.66
C SER A 156 -17.21 -10.61 -4.17
N TYR A 157 -17.32 -10.87 -2.86
CA TYR A 157 -16.96 -12.17 -2.26
C TYR A 157 -17.61 -13.36 -2.97
N LYS A 158 -18.86 -13.21 -3.43
CA LYS A 158 -19.62 -14.28 -4.10
C LYS A 158 -19.14 -14.58 -5.52
N THR A 159 -18.57 -13.58 -6.21
CA THR A 159 -18.32 -13.64 -7.66
C THR A 159 -16.84 -13.65 -8.01
N ALA A 160 -15.96 -13.18 -7.12
CA ALA A 160 -14.52 -13.13 -7.35
C ALA A 160 -13.88 -14.51 -7.60
N ASP A 161 -14.52 -15.57 -7.11
CA ASP A 161 -14.06 -16.96 -7.27
C ASP A 161 -14.46 -17.58 -8.60
N ALA A 162 -15.42 -16.98 -9.32
CA ALA A 162 -15.86 -17.50 -10.60
C ALA A 162 -14.79 -17.28 -11.67
N TYR A 163 -14.45 -18.34 -12.42
CA TYR A 163 -13.49 -18.24 -13.52
C TYR A 163 -13.93 -17.28 -14.62
N SER A 164 -15.23 -17.17 -14.88
CA SER A 164 -15.78 -16.20 -15.82
C SER A 164 -15.40 -14.76 -15.45
N PHE A 165 -15.48 -14.38 -14.16
CA PHE A 165 -15.03 -13.08 -13.69
C PHE A 165 -13.51 -12.91 -13.84
N GLN A 166 -12.74 -13.92 -13.44
CA GLN A 166 -11.28 -13.85 -13.46
C GLN A 166 -10.75 -13.70 -14.90
N ASP A 167 -11.30 -14.48 -15.83
CA ASP A 167 -10.92 -14.43 -17.25
C ASP A 167 -11.37 -13.10 -17.88
N GLU A 168 -12.60 -12.65 -17.60
CA GLU A 168 -13.12 -11.38 -18.12
C GLU A 168 -12.32 -10.17 -17.65
N LEU A 169 -11.91 -10.15 -16.38
CA LEU A 169 -11.06 -9.09 -15.84
C LEU A 169 -9.68 -9.08 -16.54
N GLY A 170 -9.09 -10.26 -16.76
CA GLY A 170 -7.82 -10.39 -17.47
C GLY A 170 -7.90 -9.89 -18.91
N ALA A 171 -8.96 -10.26 -19.64
CA ALA A 171 -9.21 -9.80 -21.00
C ALA A 171 -9.45 -8.29 -21.06
N SER A 172 -10.19 -7.73 -20.08
CA SER A 172 -10.42 -6.28 -19.97
C SER A 172 -9.11 -5.51 -19.77
N ILE A 173 -8.25 -5.98 -18.87
CA ILE A 173 -6.94 -5.34 -18.62
C ILE A 173 -6.02 -5.47 -19.84
N GLU A 174 -6.04 -6.61 -20.54
CA GLU A 174 -5.28 -6.79 -21.78
C GLU A 174 -5.70 -5.76 -22.84
N GLU A 175 -7.00 -5.57 -23.03
CA GLU A 175 -7.52 -4.63 -24.03
C GLU A 175 -7.20 -3.17 -23.69
N ILE A 176 -7.30 -2.80 -22.41
CA ILE A 176 -6.88 -1.48 -21.92
C ILE A 176 -5.37 -1.29 -22.18
N CYS A 177 -4.56 -2.28 -21.80
CA CYS A 177 -3.11 -2.25 -22.03
C CYS A 177 -2.73 -2.25 -23.51
N ARG A 178 -3.60 -2.72 -24.41
CA ARG A 178 -3.37 -2.67 -25.86
C ARG A 178 -3.48 -1.24 -26.40
N ILE A 179 -4.40 -0.44 -25.84
CA ILE A 179 -4.75 0.88 -26.36
C ILE A 179 -3.99 2.00 -25.62
N VAL A 180 -3.80 1.87 -24.30
CA VAL A 180 -3.17 2.91 -23.48
C VAL A 180 -1.66 2.99 -23.75
N PRO A 181 -1.11 4.13 -24.20
CA PRO A 181 0.34 4.28 -24.38
C PRO A 181 1.07 4.39 -23.03
N GLY A 182 2.36 4.02 -22.98
CA GLY A 182 3.18 4.23 -21.79
C GLY A 182 2.82 3.32 -20.61
N GLY A 183 2.67 3.89 -19.41
CA GLY A 183 2.47 3.13 -18.17
C GLY A 183 1.01 2.86 -17.82
N ALA A 184 0.72 1.68 -17.26
CA ALA A 184 -0.57 1.35 -16.65
C ALA A 184 -0.37 0.93 -15.18
N LEU A 185 -1.15 1.51 -14.27
CA LEU A 185 -1.19 1.10 -12.86
C LEU A 185 -2.52 0.40 -12.60
N VAL A 186 -2.48 -0.83 -12.09
CA VAL A 186 -3.66 -1.65 -11.81
C VAL A 186 -3.63 -2.04 -10.35
N PHE A 187 -4.59 -1.53 -9.57
CA PHE A 187 -4.70 -1.82 -8.15
C PHE A 187 -5.78 -2.85 -7.85
N PHE A 188 -5.45 -3.83 -7.01
CA PHE A 188 -6.35 -4.88 -6.54
C PHE A 188 -6.71 -4.65 -5.06
N PRO A 189 -7.90 -5.07 -4.62
CA PRO A 189 -8.34 -4.88 -3.23
C PRO A 189 -7.60 -5.75 -2.22
N SER A 190 -6.89 -6.80 -2.64
CA SER A 190 -6.07 -7.62 -1.74
C SER A 190 -5.05 -8.46 -2.49
N TYR A 191 -3.96 -8.82 -1.80
CA TYR A 191 -2.98 -9.80 -2.28
C TYR A 191 -3.60 -11.19 -2.53
N LYS A 192 -4.65 -11.55 -1.78
CA LYS A 192 -5.35 -12.82 -1.96
C LYS A 192 -6.03 -12.89 -3.34
N LEU A 193 -6.66 -11.80 -3.77
CA LEU A 193 -7.28 -11.75 -5.10
C LEU A 193 -6.22 -11.68 -6.20
N LEU A 194 -5.20 -10.83 -6.04
CA LEU A 194 -4.11 -10.71 -7.01
C LEU A 194 -3.42 -12.06 -7.29
N ASP A 195 -3.06 -12.81 -6.25
CA ASP A 195 -2.41 -14.12 -6.44
C ASP A 195 -3.31 -15.14 -7.11
N LYS A 196 -4.60 -15.13 -6.79
CA LYS A 196 -5.59 -16.01 -7.44
C LYS A 196 -5.67 -15.72 -8.93
N LEU A 197 -5.74 -14.44 -9.30
CA LEU A 197 -5.76 -14.02 -10.70
C LEU A 197 -4.45 -14.37 -11.41
N LYS A 198 -3.29 -14.19 -10.76
CA LYS A 198 -2.00 -14.62 -11.32
C LYS A 198 -1.98 -16.11 -11.64
N VAL A 199 -2.48 -16.96 -10.74
CA VAL A 199 -2.58 -18.41 -10.97
C VAL A 199 -3.49 -18.70 -12.16
N ARG A 200 -4.71 -18.16 -12.16
CA ARG A 200 -5.67 -18.37 -13.27
C ARG A 200 -5.13 -17.89 -14.60
N TRP A 201 -4.59 -16.67 -14.66
CA TRP A 201 -4.07 -16.09 -15.90
C TRP A 201 -2.82 -16.78 -16.42
N SER A 202 -2.03 -17.39 -15.54
CA SER A 202 -0.91 -18.25 -15.95
C SER A 202 -1.43 -19.52 -16.62
N GLN A 203 -2.47 -20.15 -16.05
CA GLN A 203 -3.08 -21.37 -16.58
C GLN A 203 -3.78 -21.14 -17.94
N THR A 204 -4.46 -20.01 -18.13
CA THR A 204 -5.18 -19.70 -19.39
C THR A 204 -4.31 -19.00 -20.44
N GLY A 205 -3.03 -18.77 -20.15
CA GLY A 205 -2.12 -18.00 -21.01
C GLY A 205 -2.41 -16.50 -21.08
N GLN A 206 -3.41 -16.00 -20.34
CA GLN A 206 -3.75 -14.57 -20.26
C GLN A 206 -2.58 -13.73 -19.75
N TRP A 207 -1.77 -14.25 -18.82
CA TRP A 207 -0.58 -13.58 -18.32
C TRP A 207 0.46 -13.36 -19.42
N ALA A 208 0.70 -14.39 -20.24
CA ALA A 208 1.66 -14.33 -21.33
C ALA A 208 1.22 -13.32 -22.40
N ARG A 209 -0.09 -13.29 -22.74
CA ARG A 209 -0.65 -12.30 -23.67
C ARG A 209 -0.50 -10.88 -23.14
N LEU A 210 -0.87 -10.64 -21.88
CA LEU A 210 -0.71 -9.33 -21.24
C LEU A 210 0.75 -8.87 -21.26
N ASN A 211 1.67 -9.74 -20.85
CA ASN A 211 3.11 -9.45 -20.80
C ASN A 211 3.73 -9.23 -22.19
N ALA A 212 3.18 -9.86 -23.24
CA ALA A 212 3.59 -9.61 -24.63
C ALA A 212 3.14 -8.23 -25.14
N ARG A 213 2.05 -7.68 -24.60
CA ARG A 213 1.57 -6.32 -24.90
C ARG A 213 2.34 -5.26 -24.11
N LYS A 214 2.39 -5.41 -22.79
CA LYS A 214 3.12 -4.55 -21.87
C LYS A 214 3.79 -5.41 -20.79
N PRO A 215 5.11 -5.32 -20.61
CA PRO A 215 5.81 -5.99 -19.52
C PRO A 215 5.11 -5.72 -18.18
N VAL A 216 4.81 -6.80 -17.46
CA VAL A 216 4.03 -6.77 -16.22
C VAL A 216 4.97 -6.85 -15.02
N PHE A 217 4.89 -5.85 -14.15
CA PHE A 217 5.55 -5.78 -12.87
C PHE A 217 4.52 -5.96 -11.76
N VAL A 218 4.90 -6.61 -10.66
CA VAL A 218 3.98 -6.92 -9.56
C VAL A 218 4.58 -6.46 -8.25
N GLU A 219 3.79 -5.77 -7.44
CA GLU A 219 4.16 -5.36 -6.10
C GLU A 219 4.57 -6.59 -5.26
N PRO A 220 5.77 -6.58 -4.66
CA PRO A 220 6.17 -7.63 -3.73
C PRO A 220 5.42 -7.47 -2.40
N ARG A 221 5.23 -8.58 -1.69
CA ARG A 221 4.64 -8.58 -0.34
C ARG A 221 5.61 -8.10 0.75
N GLY A 222 6.90 -8.01 0.42
CA GLY A 222 7.97 -7.71 1.36
C GLY A 222 8.12 -6.22 1.68
N SER A 223 9.30 -5.88 2.17
CA SER A 223 9.66 -4.53 2.59
C SER A 223 9.77 -3.55 1.41
N THR A 224 9.87 -2.27 1.73
CA THR A 224 10.18 -1.21 0.75
C THR A 224 11.42 -1.51 -0.09
N GLU A 225 12.40 -2.22 0.47
CA GLU A 225 13.64 -2.61 -0.21
C GLU A 225 13.39 -3.54 -1.40
N GLU A 226 12.38 -4.41 -1.33
CA GLU A 226 11.99 -5.27 -2.45
C GLU A 226 11.19 -4.51 -3.52
N LEU A 227 10.47 -3.46 -3.12
CA LEU A 227 9.62 -2.67 -4.01
C LEU A 227 10.42 -1.78 -4.95
N GLU A 228 11.48 -1.15 -4.45
CA GLU A 228 12.34 -0.24 -5.22
C GLU A 228 12.87 -0.83 -6.55
N PRO A 229 13.48 -2.03 -6.59
CA PRO A 229 13.98 -2.59 -7.84
C PRO A 229 12.85 -2.89 -8.84
N VAL A 230 11.66 -3.28 -8.36
CA VAL A 230 10.50 -3.53 -9.23
C VAL A 230 9.99 -2.23 -9.84
N LEU A 231 9.85 -1.17 -9.03
CA LEU A 231 9.46 0.16 -9.52
C LEU A 231 10.48 0.72 -10.53
N ASN A 232 11.78 0.56 -10.25
CA ASN A 232 12.82 0.95 -11.19
C ASN A 232 12.70 0.18 -12.52
N GLY A 233 12.39 -1.11 -12.47
CA GLY A 233 12.09 -1.91 -13.66
C GLY A 233 10.92 -1.36 -14.47
N TYR A 234 9.81 -1.06 -13.79
CA TYR A 234 8.61 -0.46 -14.39
C TYR A 234 8.92 0.89 -15.06
N TYR A 235 9.58 1.81 -14.37
CA TYR A 235 9.95 3.11 -14.94
C TYR A 235 10.91 2.99 -16.13
N ASN A 236 11.91 2.10 -16.05
CA ASN A 236 12.83 1.88 -17.15
C ASN A 236 12.12 1.33 -18.40
N ALA A 237 11.16 0.41 -18.22
CA ALA A 237 10.36 -0.14 -19.30
C ALA A 237 9.47 0.92 -19.97
N ILE A 238 8.92 1.86 -19.20
CA ILE A 238 8.15 3.00 -19.76
C ILE A 238 9.05 3.97 -20.52
N LEU A 239 10.20 4.32 -19.93
CA LEU A 239 11.14 5.29 -20.51
C LEU A 239 11.98 4.71 -21.66
N GLY A 240 11.79 3.45 -22.03
CA GLY A 240 12.58 2.77 -23.07
C GLY A 240 14.06 2.58 -22.69
N LYS A 241 14.41 2.71 -21.41
CA LYS A 241 15.76 2.45 -20.90
C LYS A 241 15.95 0.94 -20.82
N VAL A 242 16.65 0.36 -21.80
CA VAL A 242 16.97 -1.07 -21.81
C VAL A 242 17.72 -1.42 -20.52
N PRO A 243 17.25 -2.38 -19.70
CA PRO A 243 18.02 -2.85 -18.57
C PRO A 243 19.32 -3.46 -19.08
N LEU A 244 20.47 -2.99 -18.58
CA LEU A 244 21.75 -3.66 -18.79
C LEU A 244 21.61 -5.11 -18.33
N LYS A 245 21.54 -6.06 -19.26
CA LYS A 245 21.64 -7.48 -18.94
C LYS A 245 22.99 -7.68 -18.23
N LYS A 246 22.97 -7.98 -16.93
CA LYS A 246 24.15 -8.54 -16.24
C LYS A 246 24.40 -9.92 -16.82
N GLY A 247 25.21 -9.98 -17.87
CA GLY A 247 25.79 -11.23 -18.36
C GLY A 247 26.67 -11.83 -17.27
N ARG A 248 26.42 -13.09 -16.94
CA ARG A 248 27.38 -13.93 -16.23
C ARG A 248 28.63 -14.06 -17.09
N GLY A 249 29.76 -13.52 -16.60
CA GLY A 249 31.11 -13.85 -17.06
C GLY A 249 31.68 -12.98 -18.19
N GLY A 250 32.84 -12.36 -17.92
CA GLY A 250 33.90 -12.15 -18.92
C GLY A 250 33.83 -10.91 -19.82
N ALA A 251 34.78 -9.98 -19.57
CA ALA A 251 35.33 -8.97 -20.48
C ALA A 251 34.41 -7.84 -21.03
N LYS A 252 34.78 -6.60 -20.68
CA LYS A 252 34.31 -5.38 -21.33
C LYS A 252 34.82 -5.36 -22.78
N GLN A 253 33.92 -5.37 -23.75
CA GLN A 253 34.23 -4.90 -25.10
C GLN A 253 33.20 -3.82 -25.50
N ILE A 254 33.72 -2.60 -25.69
CA ILE A 254 32.99 -1.47 -26.25
C ILE A 254 32.89 -1.72 -27.75
N VAL A 255 31.72 -2.13 -28.24
CA VAL A 255 31.41 -2.13 -29.67
C VAL A 255 30.59 -0.88 -29.96
N LYS A 256 31.26 0.14 -30.52
CA LYS A 256 30.61 1.29 -31.15
C LYS A 256 29.94 0.81 -32.45
N ASN A 257 28.66 0.45 -32.41
CA ASN A 257 27.88 0.31 -33.64
C ASN A 257 27.05 1.58 -33.88
N ARG A 258 27.59 2.44 -34.75
CA ARG A 258 26.81 3.40 -35.54
C ARG A 258 25.86 2.58 -36.43
N VAL A 259 24.56 2.74 -36.26
CA VAL A 259 23.58 2.19 -37.21
C VAL A 259 22.77 3.33 -37.82
N ARG A 260 22.86 3.37 -39.15
CA ARG A 260 22.12 4.18 -40.12
C ARG A 260 20.62 4.05 -39.92
N LYS A 261 19.95 5.19 -40.05
CA LYS A 261 18.51 5.33 -40.31
C LYS A 261 18.20 4.64 -41.66
N ASN A 262 17.25 3.72 -41.70
CA ASN A 262 16.34 3.48 -42.84
C ASN A 262 15.12 2.62 -42.41
N SER A 263 13.97 3.29 -42.46
CA SER A 263 12.58 2.90 -42.74
C SER A 263 11.98 1.52 -42.35
N SER A 264 10.78 1.65 -41.75
CA SER A 264 9.56 0.82 -41.85
C SER A 264 9.52 -0.52 -41.10
N GLN A 265 9.24 -0.45 -39.80
CA GLN A 265 8.19 -1.22 -39.11
C GLN A 265 7.86 -0.53 -37.77
N GLU A 266 6.65 0.01 -37.65
CA GLU A 266 6.11 0.52 -36.39
C GLU A 266 5.99 -0.63 -35.38
N SER A 267 6.80 -0.59 -34.32
CA SER A 267 6.57 -1.36 -33.11
C SER A 267 6.67 -0.40 -31.94
N ALA A 268 5.58 0.35 -31.74
CA ALA A 268 5.32 1.15 -30.55
C ALA A 268 5.11 0.26 -29.29
N LYS A 269 6.09 -0.60 -28.97
CA LYS A 269 6.16 -1.37 -27.71
C LYS A 269 6.69 -0.48 -26.58
N GLY A 270 6.13 0.71 -26.44
CA GLY A 270 6.48 1.65 -25.37
C GLY A 270 5.51 1.47 -24.21
N GLY A 271 6.00 1.00 -23.06
CA GLY A 271 5.19 0.94 -21.85
C GLY A 271 5.41 -0.26 -20.95
N ALA A 272 4.76 -0.21 -19.79
CA ALA A 272 4.72 -1.30 -18.82
C ALA A 272 3.43 -1.25 -18.02
N ALA A 273 3.05 -2.36 -17.39
CA ALA A 273 1.96 -2.41 -16.43
C ALA A 273 2.51 -2.75 -15.05
N PHE A 274 2.02 -2.09 -14.00
CA PHE A 274 2.34 -2.40 -12.61
C PHE A 274 1.06 -2.81 -11.86
N LEU A 275 1.08 -4.02 -11.30
CA LEU A 275 -0.03 -4.60 -10.57
C LEU A 275 0.27 -4.50 -9.08
N ALA A 276 -0.58 -3.78 -8.37
CA ALA A 276 -0.40 -3.39 -6.98
C ALA A 276 -1.64 -3.74 -6.14
N VAL A 277 -1.52 -3.62 -4.83
CA VAL A 277 -2.65 -3.78 -3.91
C VAL A 277 -2.96 -2.45 -3.25
N CYS A 278 -4.24 -2.06 -3.22
CA CYS A 278 -4.67 -0.91 -2.43
C CYS A 278 -4.39 -1.18 -0.96
N ARG A 279 -3.50 -0.38 -0.37
CA ARG A 279 -3.33 -0.31 1.08
C ARG A 279 -4.29 0.78 1.55
N GLY A 280 -5.31 0.38 2.30
CA GLY A 280 -6.17 1.31 3.03
C GLY A 280 -5.39 2.06 4.09
#